data_AF-D7DVN1-F1
#
_entry.id   AF-D7DVN1-F1
#
_cell.length_a   1.000
_cell.length_b   1.000
_cell.length_c   1.000
_cell.angle_alpha   90.00
_cell.angle_beta   90.00
_cell.angle_gamma   90.00
#
_symmetry.space_group_name_H-M   'P 1'
#
loop_
_entity.id
_entity.type
_entity.pdbx_description
1 polymer ?
#
loop_
_entity_poly.entity_id
_entity_poly.type
_entity_poly.pdbx_seq_one_letter_code
_entity_poly.pdbx_strand_id
1 'polypeptide(L)'
;MLNFISFLINGIQPLLIPICFVIAWTVIILVFMNLWAATKDTIKTAQKMHKIPCHNCQFFTKNYRLKCTVNPYIANTEEAIGCKDYQSN
;
A
#
# COMPACT_ATOMS: atom_id res chain seq x y z
N MET A 1 3.04 -53.91 -15.91
CA MET A 1 2.43 -52.69 -15.33
C MET A 1 3.47 -51.75 -14.73
N LEU A 2 4.33 -52.17 -13.79
CA LEU A 2 5.34 -51.30 -13.17
C LEU A 2 6.32 -50.63 -14.15
N ASN A 3 6.80 -51.37 -15.17
CA ASN A 3 7.78 -50.84 -16.14
C ASN A 3 7.24 -49.72 -17.04
N PHE A 4 5.92 -49.70 -17.26
CA PHE A 4 5.29 -48.67 -18.08
C PHE A 4 5.13 -47.37 -17.27
N ILE A 5 4.84 -47.51 -15.98
CA ILE A 5 4.74 -46.39 -15.04
C ILE A 5 6.11 -45.73 -14.85
N SER A 6 7.18 -46.52 -14.70
CA SER A 6 8.54 -45.97 -14.56
C SER A 6 9.06 -45.29 -15.83
N PHE A 7 8.69 -45.78 -17.01
CA PHE A 7 8.99 -45.13 -18.28
C PHE A 7 8.34 -43.74 -18.40
N LEU A 8 7.06 -43.63 -18.01
CA LEU A 8 6.33 -42.36 -18.00
C LEU A 8 6.92 -41.36 -16.99
N ILE A 9 7.30 -41.82 -15.79
CA ILE A 9 7.91 -40.97 -14.75
C ILE A 9 9.26 -40.42 -15.24
N ASN A 10 10.13 -41.27 -15.80
CA ASN A 10 11.44 -40.83 -16.31
C ASN A 10 11.33 -39.81 -17.46
N GLY A 11 10.27 -39.88 -18.28
CA GLY A 11 10.01 -38.90 -19.33
C GLY A 11 9.51 -37.54 -18.81
N ILE A 12 8.78 -37.53 -17.69
CA ILE A 12 8.18 -36.31 -17.10
C ILE A 12 9.12 -35.62 -16.11
N GLN A 13 10.00 -36.38 -15.45
CA GLN A 13 10.98 -35.90 -14.48
C GLN A 13 11.82 -34.70 -14.94
N PRO A 14 12.34 -34.62 -16.19
CA PRO A 14 13.12 -33.46 -16.63
C PRO A 14 12.27 -32.18 -16.79
N LEU A 15 10.97 -32.30 -17.00
CA LEU A 15 10.03 -31.18 -17.07
C LEU A 15 9.57 -30.71 -15.69
N LEU A 16 9.61 -31.58 -14.69
CA LEU A 16 9.15 -31.26 -13.34
C LEU A 16 10.05 -30.23 -12.65
N ILE A 17 11.36 -30.31 -12.85
CA ILE A 17 12.36 -29.40 -12.29
C ILE A 17 12.16 -27.94 -12.75
N PRO A 18 12.08 -27.63 -14.07
CA PRO A 18 11.86 -26.25 -14.52
C PRO A 18 10.46 -25.75 -14.13
N ILE A 19 9.44 -26.60 -14.10
CA ILE A 19 8.10 -26.21 -13.63
C ILE A 19 8.14 -25.81 -12.15
N CYS A 20 8.76 -26.61 -11.29
CA CYS A 20 8.92 -26.28 -9.87
C CYS A 20 9.72 -24.97 -9.69
N PHE A 21 10.75 -24.75 -10.49
CA PHE A 21 11.53 -23.51 -10.44
C PHE A 21 10.65 -22.30 -10.82
N VAL A 22 9.91 -22.36 -11.93
CA VAL A 22 9.01 -21.29 -12.34
C VAL A 22 7.96 -21.01 -11.26
N ILE A 23 7.35 -22.04 -10.68
CA ILE A 23 6.36 -21.89 -9.60
C ILE A 23 6.98 -21.23 -8.36
N ALA A 24 8.18 -21.65 -7.96
CA ALA A 24 8.86 -21.05 -6.81
C ALA A 24 9.13 -19.55 -7.06
N TRP A 25 9.62 -19.19 -8.24
CA TRP A 25 9.88 -17.80 -8.60
C TRP A 25 8.61 -16.95 -8.72
N THR A 26 7.53 -17.49 -9.27
CA THR A 26 6.26 -16.74 -9.35
C THR A 26 5.69 -16.44 -7.98
N VAL A 27 5.74 -17.40 -7.04
CA VAL A 27 5.31 -17.19 -5.65
C VAL A 27 6.17 -16.11 -4.99
N ILE A 28 7.49 -16.18 -5.15
CA ILE A 28 8.41 -15.17 -4.60
C ILE A 28 8.08 -13.78 -5.15
N ILE A 29 7.92 -13.64 -6.46
CA ILE A 29 7.59 -12.36 -7.12
C ILE A 29 6.25 -11.82 -6.59
N LEU A 30 5.22 -12.67 -6.46
CA LEU A 30 3.92 -12.26 -5.94
C LEU A 30 4.03 -11.73 -4.49
N VAL A 31 4.80 -12.39 -3.63
CA VAL A 31 5.04 -11.93 -2.25
C VAL A 31 5.73 -10.56 -2.26
N PHE A 32 6.77 -10.38 -3.08
CA PHE A 32 7.45 -9.09 -3.20
C PHE A 32 6.52 -7.99 -3.72
N MET A 33 5.69 -8.28 -4.73
CA MET A 33 4.74 -7.31 -5.27
C MET A 33 3.69 -6.91 -4.23
N ASN A 34 3.19 -7.85 -3.43
CA ASN A 34 2.23 -7.56 -2.36
C ASN A 34 2.84 -6.67 -1.28
N LEU A 35 4.06 -6.97 -0.83
CA LEU A 35 4.80 -6.14 0.14
C LEU A 35 5.04 -4.72 -0.40
N TRP A 36 5.41 -4.61 -1.68
CA TRP A 36 5.64 -3.33 -2.33
C TRP A 36 4.35 -2.52 -2.50
N ALA A 37 3.24 -3.16 -2.86
CA ALA A 37 1.93 -2.53 -2.98
C ALA A 37 1.44 -1.99 -1.63
N ALA A 38 1.52 -2.79 -0.57
CA ALA A 38 1.15 -2.37 0.78
C ALA A 38 1.98 -1.16 1.27
N THR A 39 3.27 -1.16 0.95
CA THR A 39 4.16 -0.03 1.28
C THR A 39 3.78 1.23 0.49
N LYS A 40 3.50 1.09 -0.81
CA LYS A 40 3.08 2.21 -1.67
C LYS A 40 1.76 2.84 -1.22
N ASP A 41 0.80 2.05 -0.77
CA ASP A 41 -0.49 2.57 -0.30
C ASP A 41 -0.35 3.32 1.03
N THR A 42 0.55 2.87 1.89
CA THR A 42 0.92 3.58 3.11
C THR A 42 1.60 4.92 2.78
N ILE A 43 2.53 4.93 1.82
CA ILE A 43 3.20 6.16 1.37
C ILE A 43 2.21 7.14 0.73
N LYS A 44 1.29 6.68 -0.11
CA LYS A 44 0.25 7.56 -0.70
C LYS A 44 -0.64 8.17 0.37
N THR A 45 -1.01 7.39 1.38
CA THR A 45 -1.82 7.86 2.51
C THR A 45 -1.04 8.87 3.36
N ALA A 46 0.24 8.61 3.65
CA ALA A 46 1.11 9.56 4.35
C ALA A 46 1.34 10.85 3.52
N GLN A 47 1.53 10.73 2.21
CA GLN A 47 1.64 11.89 1.31
C GLN A 47 0.35 12.71 1.25
N LYS A 48 -0.82 12.06 1.29
CA LYS A 48 -2.11 12.78 1.41
C LYS A 48 -2.20 13.54 2.72
N MET A 49 -1.78 12.96 3.84
CA MET A 49 -1.76 13.64 5.13
C MET A 49 -0.78 14.83 5.15
N HIS A 50 0.37 14.73 4.47
CA HIS A 50 1.30 15.86 4.30
C HIS A 50 0.73 17.00 3.45
N LYS A 51 -0.30 16.77 2.63
CA LYS A 51 -0.96 17.83 1.85
C LYS A 51 -1.98 18.62 2.67
N ILE A 52 -2.25 18.24 3.91
CA ILE A 52 -3.23 18.93 4.76
C ILE A 52 -2.57 20.21 5.33
N PRO A 53 -3.05 21.41 4.97
CA PRO A 53 -2.40 22.66 5.35
C PRO A 53 -2.73 23.12 6.79
N CYS A 54 -3.57 22.37 7.53
CA CYS A 54 -4.08 22.78 8.85
C CYS A 54 -2.99 23.11 9.87
N HIS A 55 -1.84 22.40 9.86
CA HIS A 55 -0.77 22.66 10.84
C HIS A 55 -0.15 24.07 10.71
N ASN A 56 -0.17 24.63 9.49
CA ASN A 56 0.39 25.96 9.19
C ASN A 56 -0.70 27.03 9.08
N CYS A 57 -1.92 26.77 9.56
CA CYS A 57 -3.03 27.70 9.48
C CYS A 57 -3.14 28.54 10.76
N GLN A 58 -3.38 29.84 10.63
CA GLN A 58 -3.58 30.77 11.75
C GLN A 58 -4.76 30.38 12.65
N PHE A 59 -5.79 29.75 12.09
CA PHE A 59 -6.99 29.32 12.81
C PHE A 59 -6.83 27.97 13.54
N PHE A 60 -5.65 27.35 13.46
CA PHE A 60 -5.37 26.06 14.08
C PHE A 60 -5.01 26.20 15.55
N THR A 61 -5.90 25.73 16.41
CA THR A 61 -5.84 25.92 17.87
C THR A 61 -5.11 24.81 18.62
N LYS A 62 -4.62 23.77 17.93
CA LYS A 62 -3.92 22.59 18.50
C LYS A 62 -4.67 21.89 19.64
N ASN A 63 -5.97 22.15 19.79
CA ASN A 63 -6.79 21.58 20.86
C ASN A 63 -7.59 20.38 20.32
N TYR A 64 -7.67 19.31 21.09
CA TYR A 64 -8.36 18.08 20.68
C TYR A 64 -9.87 18.28 20.52
N ARG A 65 -10.47 19.20 21.29
CA ARG A 65 -11.90 19.51 21.23
C ARG A 65 -12.26 20.47 20.10
N LEU A 66 -11.38 21.41 19.84
CA LEU A 66 -11.55 22.43 18.82
C LEU A 66 -10.25 22.51 18.04
N LYS A 67 -10.19 21.79 16.92
CA LYS A 67 -8.99 21.69 16.07
C LYS A 67 -8.79 22.97 15.25
N CYS A 68 -9.87 23.55 14.74
CA CYS A 68 -9.91 24.79 13.97
C CYS A 68 -11.09 25.63 14.44
N THR A 69 -10.94 26.96 14.50
CA THR A 69 -12.00 27.88 14.94
C THR A 69 -13.07 28.13 13.89
N VAL A 70 -12.72 28.09 12.61
CA VAL A 70 -13.65 28.33 11.49
C VAL A 70 -14.40 27.06 11.14
N ASN A 71 -13.68 25.95 11.05
CA ASN A 71 -14.16 24.73 10.44
C ASN A 71 -13.68 23.50 11.24
N PRO A 72 -14.27 23.26 12.44
CA PRO A 72 -13.78 22.25 13.38
C PRO A 72 -13.98 20.80 12.92
N TYR A 73 -15.00 20.53 12.10
CA TYR A 73 -15.34 19.18 11.65
C TYR A 73 -14.40 18.65 10.55
N ILE A 74 -13.93 19.53 9.67
CA ILE A 74 -13.06 19.17 8.53
C ILE A 74 -11.56 19.29 8.87
N ALA A 75 -11.22 19.84 10.04
CA ALA A 75 -9.82 20.06 10.43
C ALA A 75 -9.05 18.74 10.62
N ASN A 76 -7.84 18.67 10.05
CA ASN A 76 -6.96 17.49 10.04
C ASN A 76 -7.57 16.26 9.31
N THR A 77 -8.46 16.47 8.34
CA THR A 77 -8.97 15.41 7.45
C THR A 77 -8.56 15.66 6.00
N GLU A 78 -8.77 14.68 5.11
CA GLU A 78 -8.51 14.86 3.66
C GLU A 78 -9.37 15.99 3.05
N GLU A 79 -10.52 16.31 3.66
CA GLU A 79 -11.42 17.38 3.20
C GLU A 79 -10.84 18.78 3.42
N ALA A 80 -9.86 18.94 4.31
CA ALA A 80 -9.14 20.20 4.50
C ALA A 80 -8.07 20.45 3.41
N ILE A 81 -7.80 19.49 2.52
CA ILE A 81 -6.91 19.71 1.38
C ILE A 81 -7.58 20.70 0.42
N GLY A 82 -7.03 21.91 0.33
CA GLY A 82 -7.63 23.00 -0.45
C GLY A 82 -8.69 23.81 0.30
N CYS A 83 -8.67 23.81 1.63
CA CYS A 83 -9.54 24.65 2.45
C CYS A 83 -9.50 26.13 2.00
N LYS A 84 -10.67 26.72 1.73
CA LYS A 84 -10.80 28.11 1.26
C LYS A 84 -10.49 29.14 2.35
N ASP A 85 -10.68 28.76 3.61
CA ASP A 85 -10.43 29.60 4.78
C ASP A 85 -8.98 29.45 5.30
N TYR A 86 -8.12 28.76 4.54
CA TYR A 86 -6.72 28.61 4.91
C TYR A 86 -6.02 29.97 4.87
N GLN A 87 -5.46 30.35 6.01
CA GLN A 87 -4.61 31.51 6.15
C GLN A 87 -3.29 31.09 6.77
N SER A 88 -2.18 31.31 6.07
CA SER A 88 -0.85 30.99 6.60
C SER A 88 -0.59 31.82 7.84
N ASN A 89 -0.10 31.16 8.90
CA ASN A 89 0.51 31.82 10.05
C ASN A 89 1.97 32.18 9.76
#